data_AF-A0AAW0G372-F1
#
_entry.id   AF-A0AAW0G372-F1
#
_cell.length_a   1.000
_cell.length_b   1.000
_cell.length_c   1.000
_cell.angle_alpha   90.00
_cell.angle_beta   90.00
_cell.angle_gamma   90.00
#
_symmetry.space_group_name_H-M   'P 1'
#
loop_
_entity.id
_entity.type
_entity.pdbx_description
1 polymer ?
#
loop_
_entity_poly.entity_id
_entity_poly.type
_entity_poly.pdbx_seq_one_letter_code
_entity_poly.pdbx_strand_id
1 'polypeptide(L)'
;MGLYHDPGWHELVATEFLLCYNAAFRAFTPDPPAFRKMMLDTGAVISGSTALYFLLRQPLGWKPDDVDIIAAGAAYEILLAFILTLPGAVVLSDTFDDKREEGQGPYDDAYPYAGLKRLVRVSTAMARFDVIHSSGSVPSNAITHYWGSHVMNAITADSVLCAYPTLTLAYKAMQIRAAVGGDPVTKYRKRGFEVFARGHSTANLAHTHYDSVTCASRDRYFGDDATLIVPIRQPSHSAERTVHKREQNGSTYQVSAWRLGGPACGTAECYLASFSHFEEITVISGKAQRRPLRESFIV
;
A
#
# COMPACT_ATOMS: atom_id res chain seq x y z
N MET A 1 -7.91 -32.30 7.63
CA MET A 1 -8.49 -30.96 7.36
C MET A 1 -9.47 -30.48 8.45
N GLY A 2 -9.49 -31.05 9.67
CA GLY A 2 -10.51 -30.73 10.70
C GLY A 2 -10.12 -29.72 11.80
N LEU A 3 -8.93 -29.13 11.76
CA LEU A 3 -8.44 -28.24 12.83
C LEU A 3 -8.83 -26.76 12.66
N TYR A 4 -9.33 -26.35 11.47
CA TYR A 4 -9.66 -24.95 11.18
C TYR A 4 -11.01 -24.48 11.71
N HIS A 5 -11.82 -25.37 12.31
CA HIS A 5 -13.15 -25.03 12.83
C HIS A 5 -13.23 -25.01 14.36
N ASP A 6 -12.11 -25.25 15.07
CA ASP A 6 -12.08 -25.12 16.52
C ASP A 6 -12.06 -23.63 16.92
N PRO A 7 -13.08 -23.11 17.62
CA PRO A 7 -13.08 -21.73 18.13
C PRO A 7 -11.83 -21.39 18.95
N GLY A 8 -11.27 -22.36 19.68
CA GLY A 8 -10.06 -22.19 20.48
C GLY A 8 -8.81 -21.91 19.63
N TRP A 9 -8.76 -22.44 18.40
CA TRP A 9 -7.65 -22.17 17.49
C TRP A 9 -7.64 -20.70 17.03
N HIS A 10 -8.81 -20.14 16.72
CA HIS A 10 -8.92 -18.74 16.33
C HIS A 10 -8.53 -17.79 17.47
N GLU A 11 -8.90 -18.12 18.71
CA GLU A 11 -8.53 -17.35 19.89
C GLU A 11 -7.02 -17.41 20.19
N LEU A 12 -6.43 -18.59 20.07
CA LEU A 12 -4.98 -18.76 20.23
C LEU A 12 -4.21 -17.96 19.18
N VAL A 13 -4.60 -18.06 17.91
CA VAL A 13 -3.98 -17.30 16.81
C VAL A 13 -4.15 -15.80 17.04
N ALA A 14 -5.35 -15.32 17.39
CA ALA A 14 -5.58 -13.91 17.65
C ALA A 14 -4.74 -13.39 18.84
N THR A 15 -4.64 -14.18 19.91
CA THR A 15 -3.83 -13.84 21.09
C THR A 15 -2.36 -13.75 20.73
N GLU A 16 -1.83 -14.72 19.98
CA GLU A 16 -0.44 -14.72 19.53
C GLU A 16 -0.14 -13.53 18.62
N PHE A 17 -1.06 -13.19 17.71
CA PHE A 17 -0.94 -11.99 16.88
C PHE A 17 -0.94 -10.70 17.72
N LEU A 18 -1.79 -10.59 18.73
CA LEU A 18 -1.81 -9.43 19.63
C LEU A 18 -0.53 -9.32 20.47
N LEU A 19 0.01 -10.44 20.94
CA LEU A 19 1.29 -10.47 21.65
C LEU A 19 2.44 -10.01 20.74
N CYS A 20 2.50 -10.54 19.51
CA CYS A 20 3.49 -10.11 18.51
C CYS A 20 3.33 -8.63 18.15
N TYR A 21 2.09 -8.16 18.00
CA TYR A 21 1.77 -6.76 17.72
C TYR A 21 2.30 -5.84 18.82
N ASN A 22 1.97 -6.15 20.08
CA ASN A 22 2.44 -5.36 21.22
C ASN A 22 3.96 -5.43 21.37
N ALA A 23 4.56 -6.60 21.15
CA ALA A 23 6.01 -6.77 21.18
C ALA A 23 6.71 -5.93 20.10
N ALA A 24 6.17 -5.89 18.88
CA ALA A 24 6.70 -5.05 17.82
C ALA A 24 6.62 -3.57 18.17
N PHE A 25 5.53 -3.13 18.80
CA PHE A 25 5.30 -1.72 19.13
C PHE A 25 6.15 -1.22 20.29
N ARG A 26 6.65 -2.12 21.15
CA ARG A 26 7.65 -1.78 22.18
C ARG A 26 8.96 -1.27 21.59
N ALA A 27 9.22 -1.48 20.30
CA ALA A 27 10.37 -0.86 19.63
C ALA A 27 10.16 0.62 19.33
N PHE A 28 8.91 1.11 19.36
CA PHE A 28 8.55 2.46 18.89
C PHE A 28 8.06 3.37 20.02
N THR A 29 7.44 2.80 21.05
CA THR A 29 6.80 3.53 22.14
C THR A 29 7.00 2.80 23.48
N PRO A 30 7.13 3.55 24.59
CA PRO A 30 7.13 2.93 25.93
C PRO A 30 5.75 2.40 26.33
N ASP A 31 4.67 2.89 25.69
CA ASP A 31 3.28 2.51 25.95
C ASP A 31 2.59 2.05 24.65
N PRO A 32 2.74 0.76 24.27
CA PRO A 32 2.06 0.19 23.11
C PRO A 32 0.52 0.30 23.16
N PRO A 33 -0.16 0.06 24.29
CA PRO A 33 -1.60 0.29 24.40
C PRO A 33 -2.03 1.72 24.05
N ALA A 34 -1.37 2.75 24.59
CA ALA A 34 -1.70 4.15 24.29
C ALA A 34 -1.45 4.50 22.82
N PHE A 35 -0.34 4.02 22.25
CA PHE A 35 -0.02 4.22 20.84
C PHE A 35 -1.05 3.55 19.91
N ARG A 36 -1.45 2.31 20.23
CA ARG A 36 -2.51 1.60 19.50
C ARG A 36 -3.86 2.31 19.62
N LYS A 37 -4.19 2.85 20.80
CA LYS A 37 -5.40 3.64 21.00
C LYS A 37 -5.37 4.91 20.14
N MET A 38 -4.24 5.62 20.09
CA MET A 38 -4.07 6.78 19.21
C MET A 38 -4.31 6.39 17.74
N MET A 39 -3.74 5.28 17.26
CA MET A 39 -4.01 4.79 15.90
C MET A 39 -5.49 4.49 15.67
N LEU A 40 -6.19 3.93 16.67
CA LEU A 40 -7.63 3.67 16.60
C LEU A 40 -8.43 4.97 16.50
N ASP A 41 -8.13 5.95 17.35
CA ASP A 41 -8.84 7.22 17.42
C ASP A 41 -8.62 8.09 16.17
N THR A 42 -7.45 7.99 15.56
CA THR A 42 -7.05 8.79 14.38
C THR A 42 -7.25 8.08 13.06
N GLY A 43 -7.47 6.76 13.08
CA GLY A 43 -7.40 5.91 11.89
C GLY A 43 -5.99 5.80 11.30
N ALA A 44 -4.94 6.22 12.03
CA ALA A 44 -3.58 6.16 11.54
C ALA A 44 -3.10 4.73 11.30
N VAL A 45 -2.21 4.57 10.32
CA VAL A 45 -1.67 3.26 9.93
C VAL A 45 -0.15 3.33 9.84
N ILE A 46 0.53 2.27 10.28
CA ILE A 46 1.95 2.07 10.01
C ILE A 46 2.07 1.39 8.65
N SER A 47 3.03 1.79 7.83
CA SER A 47 3.24 1.24 6.48
C SER A 47 4.72 0.89 6.24
N GLY A 48 5.06 0.60 4.99
CA GLY A 48 6.42 0.56 4.49
C GLY A 48 7.24 -0.58 5.03
N SER A 49 8.51 -0.30 5.32
CA SER A 49 9.46 -1.34 5.70
C SER A 49 9.12 -1.99 7.04
N THR A 50 8.52 -1.22 7.95
CA THR A 50 8.03 -1.71 9.25
C THR A 50 6.84 -2.63 9.09
N ALA A 51 5.83 -2.25 8.29
CA ALA A 51 4.68 -3.11 8.02
C ALA A 51 5.09 -4.42 7.32
N LEU A 52 6.01 -4.33 6.35
CA LEU A 52 6.55 -5.51 5.68
C LEU A 52 7.32 -6.43 6.64
N TYR A 53 8.18 -5.87 7.49
CA TYR A 53 8.95 -6.64 8.48
C TYR A 53 8.02 -7.43 9.40
N PHE A 54 6.96 -6.79 9.89
CA PHE A 54 5.95 -7.44 10.72
C PHE A 54 5.22 -8.57 9.97
N LEU A 55 4.86 -8.35 8.70
CA LEU A 55 4.11 -9.33 7.91
C LEU A 55 4.89 -10.61 7.63
N LEU A 56 6.19 -10.50 7.35
CA LEU A 56 7.01 -11.66 6.95
C LEU A 56 7.28 -12.63 8.10
N ARG A 57 7.23 -12.20 9.37
CA ARG A 57 7.33 -13.02 10.60
C ARG A 57 8.46 -14.08 10.64
N GLN A 58 9.54 -13.91 9.89
CA GLN A 58 10.72 -14.78 9.91
C GLN A 58 11.89 -14.08 10.63
N PRO A 59 12.90 -14.82 11.11
CA PRO A 59 14.18 -14.20 11.43
C PRO A 59 14.76 -13.59 10.15
N LEU A 60 14.59 -12.28 10.01
CA LEU A 60 15.09 -11.53 8.89
C LEU A 60 16.50 -11.02 9.23
N GLY A 61 17.44 -11.17 8.30
CA GLY A 61 18.79 -10.57 8.42
C GLY A 61 18.82 -9.05 8.31
N TRP A 62 17.65 -8.39 8.40
CA TRP A 62 17.48 -6.95 8.29
C TRP A 62 16.36 -6.50 9.24
N LYS A 63 16.36 -5.23 9.62
CA LYS A 63 15.29 -4.58 10.37
C LYS A 63 14.92 -3.23 9.71
N PRO A 64 13.71 -2.71 9.90
CA PRO A 64 13.38 -1.35 9.49
C PRO A 64 14.25 -0.33 10.23
N ASP A 65 14.58 0.77 9.55
CA ASP A 65 15.39 1.87 10.09
C ASP A 65 14.53 2.99 10.69
N ASP A 66 13.26 3.01 10.29
CA ASP A 66 12.24 4.04 10.46
C ASP A 66 10.83 3.41 10.48
N VAL A 67 9.88 4.18 11.02
CA VAL A 67 8.45 3.86 11.07
C VAL A 67 7.69 4.88 10.24
N ASP A 68 7.24 4.45 9.06
CA ASP A 68 6.30 5.23 8.24
C ASP A 68 4.92 5.16 8.90
N ILE A 69 4.42 6.26 9.46
CA ILE A 69 3.08 6.33 10.07
C ILE A 69 2.25 7.40 9.37
N ILE A 70 1.06 7.02 8.92
CA ILE A 70 0.26 7.80 7.98
C ILE A 70 -1.09 8.12 8.60
N ALA A 71 -1.51 9.37 8.52
CA ALA A 71 -2.86 9.82 8.83
C ALA A 71 -3.38 10.78 7.75
N ALA A 72 -4.68 11.03 7.74
CA ALA A 72 -5.35 11.91 6.78
C ALA A 72 -6.13 13.03 7.49
N GLY A 73 -6.31 14.16 6.81
CA GLY A 73 -7.11 15.28 7.30
C GLY A 73 -6.67 15.79 8.68
N ALA A 74 -7.65 16.13 9.53
CA ALA A 74 -7.36 16.66 10.87
C ALA A 74 -6.70 15.64 11.81
N ALA A 75 -6.85 14.34 11.54
CA ALA A 75 -6.26 13.28 12.36
C ALA A 75 -4.72 13.27 12.29
N TYR A 76 -4.15 13.82 11.22
CA TYR A 76 -2.70 14.01 11.09
C TYR A 76 -2.12 14.87 12.20
N GLU A 77 -2.77 15.99 12.54
CA GLU A 77 -2.26 16.89 13.58
C GLU A 77 -2.30 16.22 14.96
N ILE A 78 -3.33 15.39 15.23
CA ILE A 78 -3.44 14.60 16.46
C ILE A 78 -2.32 13.56 16.53
N LEU A 79 -2.08 12.83 15.42
CA LEU A 79 -0.97 11.88 15.32
C LEU A 79 0.37 12.56 15.56
N LEU A 80 0.66 13.68 14.88
CA LEU A 80 1.91 14.39 15.01
C LEU A 80 2.11 14.89 16.44
N ALA A 81 1.08 15.50 17.04
CA ALA A 81 1.12 15.93 18.42
C ALA A 81 1.43 14.75 19.36
N PHE A 82 0.79 13.59 19.18
CA PHE A 82 1.08 12.40 19.98
C PHE A 82 2.55 11.97 19.83
N ILE A 83 3.08 11.86 18.61
CA ILE A 83 4.48 11.47 18.39
C ILE A 83 5.46 12.44 19.07
N LEU A 84 5.15 13.74 19.07
CA LEU A 84 5.96 14.76 19.74
C LEU A 84 5.90 14.70 21.29
N THR A 85 4.94 13.98 21.87
CA THR A 85 4.92 13.71 23.32
C THR A 85 5.80 12.52 23.72
N LEU A 86 6.30 11.73 22.76
CA LEU A 86 7.15 10.59 23.08
C LEU A 86 8.50 11.03 23.67
N PRO A 87 9.09 10.25 24.58
CA PRO A 87 10.36 10.62 25.22
C PRO A 87 11.47 10.90 24.20
N GLY A 88 12.12 12.05 24.33
CA GLY A 88 13.23 12.46 23.47
C GLY A 88 12.81 12.80 22.03
N ALA A 89 11.53 13.11 21.78
CA ALA A 89 11.07 13.52 20.46
C ALA A 89 11.76 14.82 19.99
N VAL A 90 12.36 14.77 18.80
CA VAL A 90 13.03 15.88 18.11
C VAL A 90 12.63 15.84 16.63
N VAL A 91 12.14 16.97 16.12
CA VAL A 91 11.86 17.12 14.68
C VAL A 91 13.19 17.24 13.93
N LEU A 92 13.44 16.31 13.00
CA LEU A 92 14.63 16.28 12.15
C LEU A 92 14.42 17.08 10.86
N SER A 93 13.23 16.98 10.27
CA SER A 93 12.86 17.71 9.06
C SER A 93 11.35 17.82 8.93
N ASP A 94 10.89 18.86 8.25
CA ASP A 94 9.47 19.12 7.97
C ASP A 94 9.33 19.57 6.52
N THR A 95 8.71 18.73 5.70
CA THR A 95 8.58 18.92 4.26
C THR A 95 7.11 19.06 3.89
N PHE A 96 6.75 20.14 3.20
CA PHE A 96 5.40 20.42 2.70
C PHE A 96 5.35 20.26 1.17
N ASP A 97 4.20 19.84 0.65
CA ASP A 97 3.92 19.81 -0.80
C ASP A 97 3.53 21.20 -1.38
N ASP A 98 3.57 22.26 -0.55
CA ASP A 98 3.18 23.62 -0.96
C ASP A 98 4.12 24.27 -2.00
N LYS A 99 5.21 23.59 -2.40
CA LYS A 99 6.10 24.03 -3.48
C LYS A 99 5.68 23.54 -4.87
N ARG A 100 4.38 23.30 -5.10
CA ARG A 100 3.85 23.39 -6.46
C ARG A 100 3.90 24.86 -6.87
N GLU A 101 5.02 25.28 -7.46
CA GLU A 101 5.08 26.56 -8.16
C GLU A 101 3.91 26.59 -9.16
N GLU A 102 3.07 27.62 -9.08
CA GLU A 102 2.01 27.91 -10.06
C GLU A 102 2.64 27.90 -11.47
N GLY A 103 2.49 26.80 -12.20
CA GLY A 103 3.06 26.62 -13.54
C GLY A 103 3.79 25.31 -13.79
N GLN A 104 4.15 24.54 -12.75
CA GLN A 104 4.58 23.16 -12.95
C GLN A 104 3.37 22.31 -13.32
N GLY A 105 3.39 21.77 -14.54
CA GLY A 105 2.26 21.03 -15.12
C GLY A 105 1.77 19.90 -14.19
N PRO A 106 0.50 19.51 -14.31
CA PRO A 106 -0.15 18.65 -13.31
C PRO A 106 0.40 17.21 -13.20
N TYR A 107 1.39 16.82 -14.02
CA TYR A 107 1.82 15.43 -14.19
C TYR A 107 3.29 15.30 -14.63
N ASP A 108 4.24 15.70 -13.79
CA ASP A 108 5.60 15.16 -13.92
C ASP A 108 5.67 13.85 -13.10
N ASP A 109 5.75 12.71 -13.78
CA ASP A 109 5.82 11.34 -13.23
C ASP A 109 6.96 11.14 -12.21
N ALA A 110 7.85 12.12 -12.10
CA ALA A 110 9.01 12.14 -11.22
C ALA A 110 8.71 12.64 -9.79
N TYR A 111 7.49 13.08 -9.45
CA TYR A 111 7.28 13.69 -8.13
C TYR A 111 7.33 12.66 -6.97
N PRO A 112 8.30 12.76 -6.03
CA PRO A 112 8.48 11.82 -4.91
C PRO A 112 7.29 11.76 -3.95
N TYR A 113 6.41 12.77 -4.00
CA TYR A 113 5.40 13.01 -2.97
C TYR A 113 3.95 12.84 -3.46
N ALA A 114 3.72 12.25 -4.64
CA ALA A 114 2.34 11.94 -5.05
C ALA A 114 1.65 11.12 -3.93
N GLY A 115 0.46 11.55 -3.50
CA GLY A 115 -0.27 10.95 -2.38
C GLY A 115 0.03 11.54 -0.99
N LEU A 116 0.99 12.46 -0.87
CA LEU A 116 1.45 13.08 0.38
C LEU A 116 1.22 14.59 0.36
N LYS A 117 0.72 15.14 1.46
CA LYS A 117 0.56 16.58 1.68
C LYS A 117 1.72 17.17 2.49
N ARG A 118 2.25 16.40 3.44
CA ARG A 118 3.32 16.79 4.36
C ARG A 118 4.05 15.55 4.88
N LEU A 119 5.35 15.66 5.11
CA LEU A 119 6.18 14.65 5.75
C LEU A 119 7.00 15.31 6.85
N VAL A 120 6.80 14.87 8.09
CA VAL A 120 7.62 15.29 9.24
C VAL A 120 8.43 14.10 9.71
N ARG A 121 9.76 14.25 9.75
CA ARG A 121 10.64 13.23 10.32
C ARG A 121 10.92 13.57 11.76
N VAL A 122 10.62 12.64 12.67
CA VAL A 122 10.82 12.79 14.11
C VAL A 122 11.72 11.68 14.61
N SER A 123 12.79 12.03 15.32
CA SER A 123 13.55 11.06 16.11
C SER A 123 13.02 11.06 17.53
N THR A 124 12.90 9.89 18.15
CA THR A 124 12.61 9.74 19.58
C THR A 124 13.76 8.97 20.26
N ALA A 125 13.66 8.73 21.56
CA ALA A 125 14.58 7.85 22.27
C ALA A 125 14.53 6.39 21.79
N MET A 126 13.46 5.96 21.11
CA MET A 126 13.21 4.55 20.77
C MET A 126 13.27 4.28 19.26
N ALA A 127 12.75 5.20 18.45
CA ALA A 127 12.62 5.02 17.01
C ALA A 127 12.68 6.34 16.25
N ARG A 128 12.82 6.23 14.92
CA ARG A 128 12.60 7.32 13.98
C ARG A 128 11.26 7.13 13.30
N PHE A 129 10.47 8.19 13.20
CA PHE A 129 9.16 8.22 12.58
C PHE A 129 9.19 9.12 11.35
N ASP A 130 8.68 8.61 10.25
CA ASP A 130 8.28 9.40 9.09
C ASP A 130 6.76 9.58 9.21
N VAL A 131 6.35 10.73 9.77
CA VAL A 131 4.95 11.09 10.04
C VAL A 131 4.37 11.74 8.80
N ILE A 132 3.51 10.99 8.10
CA ILE A 132 3.03 11.29 6.76
C ILE A 132 1.59 11.79 6.81
N HIS A 133 1.35 12.97 6.26
CA HIS A 133 0.02 13.49 5.97
C HIS A 133 -0.38 13.01 4.58
N SER A 134 -1.37 12.12 4.47
CA SER A 134 -1.88 11.74 3.16
C SER A 134 -2.62 12.90 2.49
N SER A 135 -2.47 13.06 1.18
CA SER A 135 -3.22 14.05 0.40
C SER A 135 -4.69 13.66 0.17
N GLY A 136 -5.03 12.37 0.36
CA GLY A 136 -6.40 11.87 0.25
C GLY A 136 -7.18 12.02 1.55
N SER A 137 -8.45 11.64 1.52
CA SER A 137 -9.31 11.55 2.72
C SER A 137 -8.95 10.39 3.64
N VAL A 138 -8.06 9.50 3.21
CA VAL A 138 -7.75 8.24 3.88
C VAL A 138 -6.25 7.95 3.88
N PRO A 139 -5.69 7.33 4.93
CA PRO A 139 -4.26 7.01 4.99
C PRO A 139 -3.80 6.05 3.89
N SER A 140 -4.67 5.14 3.45
CA SER A 140 -4.32 4.18 2.39
C SER A 140 -3.95 4.86 1.07
N ASN A 141 -4.41 6.10 0.83
CA ASN A 141 -4.09 6.83 -0.38
C ASN A 141 -2.57 6.97 -0.54
N ALA A 142 -1.86 7.41 0.49
CA ALA A 142 -0.40 7.50 0.49
C ALA A 142 0.28 6.15 0.20
N ILE A 143 -0.26 5.04 0.71
CA ILE A 143 0.29 3.70 0.50
C ILE A 143 0.24 3.32 -1.00
N THR A 144 -0.79 3.75 -1.73
CA THR A 144 -0.92 3.44 -3.16
C THR A 144 0.18 4.07 -4.03
N HIS A 145 0.88 5.08 -3.51
CA HIS A 145 1.94 5.79 -4.23
C HIS A 145 3.35 5.28 -3.90
N TYR A 146 3.47 4.21 -3.11
CA TYR A 146 4.75 3.59 -2.84
C TYR A 146 5.41 3.04 -4.10
N TRP A 147 6.75 3.06 -4.12
CA TRP A 147 7.52 2.72 -5.31
C TRP A 147 7.42 1.23 -5.71
N GLY A 148 7.05 0.33 -4.80
CA GLY A 148 7.00 -1.11 -5.06
C GLY A 148 5.90 -1.84 -4.31
N SER A 149 5.36 -2.92 -4.90
CA SER A 149 4.20 -3.65 -4.37
C SER A 149 4.42 -4.26 -2.98
N HIS A 150 5.60 -4.79 -2.73
CA HIS A 150 6.00 -5.41 -1.45
C HIS A 150 5.97 -4.46 -0.24
N VAL A 151 5.97 -3.14 -0.42
CA VAL A 151 5.85 -2.18 0.69
C VAL A 151 4.44 -1.62 0.83
N MET A 152 3.50 -2.02 -0.02
CA MET A 152 2.09 -1.62 0.06
C MET A 152 1.34 -2.49 1.08
N ASN A 153 1.82 -2.45 2.32
CA ASN A 153 1.22 -3.14 3.46
C ASN A 153 0.93 -2.11 4.53
N ALA A 154 -0.06 -2.39 5.37
CA ALA A 154 -0.40 -1.52 6.48
C ALA A 154 -0.60 -2.33 7.76
N ILE A 155 -0.25 -1.73 8.88
CA ILE A 155 -0.66 -2.17 10.21
C ILE A 155 -1.57 -1.08 10.74
N THR A 156 -2.83 -1.43 10.96
CA THR A 156 -3.83 -0.57 11.60
C THR A 156 -3.84 -0.85 13.10
N ALA A 157 -4.73 -0.19 13.85
CA ALA A 157 -4.95 -0.53 15.25
C ALA A 157 -5.45 -1.97 15.44
N ASP A 158 -6.19 -2.54 14.49
CA ASP A 158 -6.94 -3.79 14.69
C ASP A 158 -6.71 -4.85 13.61
N SER A 159 -5.87 -4.58 12.62
CA SER A 159 -5.63 -5.47 11.48
C SER A 159 -4.27 -5.22 10.83
N VAL A 160 -3.71 -6.27 10.23
CA VAL A 160 -2.60 -6.19 9.27
C VAL A 160 -3.17 -6.36 7.86
N LEU A 161 -2.77 -5.48 6.95
CA LEU A 161 -3.23 -5.41 5.58
C LEU A 161 -2.04 -5.65 4.63
N CYS A 162 -2.23 -6.47 3.60
CA CYS A 162 -1.25 -6.68 2.54
C CYS A 162 -1.95 -6.61 1.18
N ALA A 163 -1.53 -5.67 0.34
CA ALA A 163 -2.14 -5.44 -0.97
C ALA A 163 -1.83 -6.56 -1.96
N TYR A 164 -0.65 -7.17 -1.84
CA TYR A 164 -0.15 -8.20 -2.77
C TYR A 164 0.44 -9.39 -2.02
N PRO A 165 -0.36 -10.19 -1.30
CA PRO A 165 0.13 -11.29 -0.48
C PRO A 165 0.92 -12.32 -1.30
N THR A 166 0.44 -12.71 -2.48
CA THR A 166 1.11 -13.69 -3.35
C THR A 166 2.52 -13.25 -3.76
N LEU A 167 2.71 -11.96 -4.05
CA LEU A 167 4.03 -11.43 -4.39
C LEU A 167 4.89 -11.26 -3.12
N THR A 168 4.34 -10.56 -2.13
CA THR A 168 5.08 -10.14 -0.92
C THR A 168 5.60 -11.34 -0.13
N LEU A 169 4.75 -12.36 0.09
CA LEU A 169 5.14 -13.56 0.84
C LEU A 169 6.09 -14.47 0.05
N ALA A 170 6.12 -14.34 -1.27
CA ALA A 170 7.09 -15.03 -2.13
C ALA A 170 8.41 -14.24 -2.31
N TYR A 171 8.63 -13.19 -1.52
CA TYR A 171 9.78 -12.28 -1.66
C TYR A 171 9.89 -11.70 -3.08
N LYS A 172 8.75 -11.42 -3.70
CA LYS A 172 8.64 -10.82 -5.03
C LYS A 172 8.05 -9.41 -4.93
N ALA A 173 8.55 -8.52 -5.76
CA ALA A 173 8.13 -7.13 -5.78
C ALA A 173 8.00 -6.64 -7.23
N MET A 174 6.91 -5.98 -7.55
CA MET A 174 6.78 -5.23 -8.79
C MET A 174 7.10 -3.77 -8.49
N GLN A 175 7.98 -3.18 -9.29
CA GLN A 175 8.23 -1.75 -9.27
C GLN A 175 7.05 -1.02 -9.91
N ILE A 176 6.43 -0.13 -9.13
CA ILE A 176 5.22 0.62 -9.50
C ILE A 176 5.61 1.98 -10.06
N ARG A 177 6.61 2.62 -9.44
CA ARG A 177 7.10 3.95 -9.83
C ARG A 177 8.62 3.94 -9.90
N ALA A 178 9.17 4.89 -10.66
CA ALA A 178 10.59 5.20 -10.55
C ALA A 178 10.88 5.56 -9.08
N ALA A 179 11.92 4.96 -8.52
CA ALA A 179 12.35 5.31 -7.19
C ALA A 179 12.92 6.73 -7.20
N VAL A 180 12.39 7.61 -6.36
CA VAL A 180 12.92 8.96 -6.21
C VAL A 180 13.82 8.99 -4.98
N GLY A 181 15.12 9.19 -5.20
CA GLY A 181 16.13 9.22 -4.14
C GLY A 181 16.63 7.82 -3.73
N GLY A 182 17.95 7.66 -3.72
CA GLY A 182 18.61 6.40 -3.38
C GLY A 182 18.33 5.26 -4.39
N ASP A 183 18.71 4.04 -3.99
CA ASP A 183 18.44 2.82 -4.75
C ASP A 183 17.64 1.83 -3.89
N PRO A 184 16.32 2.04 -3.74
CA PRO A 184 15.49 1.15 -2.94
C PRO A 184 15.39 -0.24 -3.58
N VAL A 185 15.57 -0.37 -4.90
CA VAL A 185 15.64 -1.68 -5.56
C VAL A 185 16.81 -2.49 -5.00
N THR A 186 18.01 -1.91 -4.94
CA THR A 186 19.18 -2.55 -4.32
C THR A 186 18.97 -2.81 -2.83
N LYS A 187 18.37 -1.87 -2.09
CA LYS A 187 18.02 -2.06 -0.66
C LYS A 187 17.19 -3.33 -0.46
N TYR A 188 16.14 -3.53 -1.26
CA TYR A 188 15.25 -4.68 -1.08
C TYR A 188 15.77 -5.98 -1.72
N ARG A 189 16.57 -5.90 -2.79
CA ARG A 189 17.34 -7.07 -3.28
C ARG A 189 18.27 -7.63 -2.21
N LYS A 190 18.97 -6.77 -1.46
CA LYS A 190 19.79 -7.18 -0.30
C LYS A 190 18.96 -7.81 0.83
N ARG A 191 17.66 -7.53 0.88
CA ARG A 191 16.69 -8.12 1.82
C ARG A 191 16.06 -9.42 1.30
N GLY A 192 16.53 -9.93 0.16
CA GLY A 192 16.08 -11.17 -0.45
C GLY A 192 14.97 -11.02 -1.48
N PHE A 193 14.55 -9.80 -1.82
CA PHE A 193 13.48 -9.61 -2.80
C PHE A 193 13.96 -9.72 -4.24
N GLU A 194 13.21 -10.45 -5.05
CA GLU A 194 13.24 -10.36 -6.50
C GLU A 194 12.34 -9.18 -6.94
N VAL A 195 12.98 -8.11 -7.42
CA VAL A 195 12.28 -6.88 -7.85
C VAL A 195 12.23 -6.81 -9.38
N PHE A 196 11.02 -6.88 -9.92
CA PHE A 196 10.70 -6.76 -11.35
C PHE A 196 10.48 -5.30 -11.72
N ALA A 197 11.06 -4.86 -12.84
CA ALA A 197 10.81 -3.52 -13.37
C ALA A 197 9.38 -3.40 -13.90
N ARG A 198 8.86 -2.17 -13.90
CA ARG A 198 7.59 -1.82 -14.55
C ARG A 198 7.68 -2.18 -16.03
N GLY A 199 6.68 -2.90 -16.56
CA GLY A 199 6.63 -3.26 -17.99
C GLY A 199 7.34 -4.58 -18.36
N HIS A 200 8.09 -5.23 -17.46
CA HIS A 200 8.55 -6.59 -17.70
C HIS A 200 7.38 -7.58 -17.54
N SER A 201 6.57 -7.71 -18.60
CA SER A 201 5.72 -8.87 -18.91
C SER A 201 4.56 -9.18 -17.95
N THR A 202 3.56 -8.31 -17.87
CA THR A 202 2.16 -8.79 -17.84
C THR A 202 1.60 -9.05 -19.25
N ALA A 203 2.27 -8.55 -20.30
CA ALA A 203 1.88 -8.71 -21.70
C ALA A 203 1.84 -10.18 -22.19
N ASN A 204 2.54 -11.11 -21.51
CA ASN A 204 2.49 -12.54 -21.84
C ASN A 204 1.55 -13.36 -20.95
N LEU A 205 0.90 -12.75 -19.96
CA LEU A 205 -0.26 -13.38 -19.36
C LEU A 205 -1.43 -13.07 -20.28
N ALA A 206 -1.72 -13.95 -21.23
CA ALA A 206 -2.99 -14.01 -21.91
C ALA A 206 -4.08 -14.38 -20.88
N HIS A 207 -4.41 -13.42 -20.01
CA HIS A 207 -5.44 -13.58 -19.00
C HIS A 207 -6.67 -12.82 -19.47
N THR A 208 -7.86 -13.43 -19.29
CA THR A 208 -9.11 -12.70 -19.42
C THR A 208 -9.04 -11.53 -18.44
N HIS A 209 -9.18 -10.30 -18.96
CA HIS A 209 -8.91 -9.04 -18.26
C HIS A 209 -9.73 -8.79 -16.97
N TYR A 210 -10.54 -9.75 -16.53
CA TYR A 210 -11.47 -9.58 -15.42
C TYR A 210 -11.38 -10.68 -14.35
N ASP A 211 -10.83 -11.86 -14.66
CA ASP A 211 -10.87 -13.00 -13.72
C ASP A 211 -9.58 -13.16 -12.91
N SER A 212 -8.48 -12.53 -13.33
CA SER A 212 -7.22 -12.63 -12.61
C SER A 212 -7.09 -11.55 -11.54
N VAL A 213 -6.80 -11.98 -10.31
CA VAL A 213 -6.36 -11.15 -9.18
C VAL A 213 -5.07 -10.35 -9.48
N THR A 214 -4.34 -10.73 -10.54
CA THR A 214 -3.13 -10.07 -11.02
C THR A 214 -3.36 -9.17 -12.23
N CYS A 215 -4.62 -8.88 -12.61
CA CYS A 215 -4.89 -8.02 -13.75
C CYS A 215 -4.48 -6.56 -13.44
N ALA A 216 -3.69 -5.96 -14.34
CA ALA A 216 -3.26 -4.57 -14.26
C ALA A 216 -4.43 -3.57 -14.26
N SER A 217 -5.51 -3.91 -14.96
CA SER A 217 -6.68 -3.05 -15.16
C SER A 217 -7.74 -3.18 -14.07
N ARG A 218 -7.61 -4.17 -13.18
CA ARG A 218 -8.58 -4.41 -12.11
C ARG A 218 -8.38 -3.37 -11.00
N ASP A 219 -9.47 -2.73 -10.61
CA ASP A 219 -9.47 -1.89 -9.41
C ASP A 219 -9.29 -2.78 -8.18
N ARG A 220 -8.36 -2.38 -7.32
CA ARG A 220 -7.89 -3.07 -6.12
C ARG A 220 -8.17 -2.19 -4.91
N TYR A 221 -8.48 -2.79 -3.78
CA TYR A 221 -8.60 -2.10 -2.49
C TYR A 221 -8.34 -3.08 -1.36
N PHE A 222 -7.92 -2.61 -0.17
CA PHE A 222 -7.80 -3.51 0.98
C PHE A 222 -9.19 -4.06 1.33
N GLY A 223 -9.35 -5.38 1.20
CA GLY A 223 -10.61 -6.08 1.38
C GLY A 223 -11.16 -6.72 0.11
N ASP A 224 -10.51 -6.55 -1.04
CA ASP A 224 -10.79 -7.37 -2.21
C ASP A 224 -10.29 -8.82 -2.04
N ASP A 225 -10.74 -9.71 -2.94
CA ASP A 225 -10.40 -11.15 -2.99
C ASP A 225 -8.90 -11.46 -3.21
N ALA A 226 -8.12 -10.44 -3.52
CA ALA A 226 -6.72 -10.53 -3.90
C ALA A 226 -5.79 -9.87 -2.85
N THR A 227 -6.36 -9.34 -1.77
CA THR A 227 -5.64 -8.81 -0.62
C THR A 227 -5.69 -9.78 0.56
N LEU A 228 -4.76 -9.60 1.50
CA LEU A 228 -4.78 -10.31 2.78
C LEU A 228 -5.08 -9.32 3.89
N ILE A 229 -6.11 -9.63 4.70
CA ILE A 229 -6.44 -8.93 5.94
C ILE A 229 -6.35 -9.92 7.08
N VAL A 230 -5.45 -9.66 8.03
CA VAL A 230 -5.31 -10.44 9.26
C VAL A 230 -5.81 -9.61 10.44
N PRO A 231 -7.00 -9.88 10.98
CA PRO A 231 -7.51 -9.14 12.12
C PRO A 231 -6.72 -9.46 13.40
N ILE A 232 -6.39 -8.42 14.15
CA ILE A 232 -5.80 -8.46 15.49
C ILE A 232 -6.96 -8.27 16.48
N ARG A 233 -7.74 -9.33 16.69
CA ARG A 233 -8.87 -9.27 17.62
C ARG A 233 -8.39 -9.16 19.06
N GLN A 234 -9.06 -8.33 19.84
CA GLN A 234 -9.10 -8.51 21.28
C GLN A 234 -10.17 -9.59 21.59
N PRO A 235 -9.84 -10.64 22.38
CA PRO A 235 -10.76 -11.74 22.69
C PRO A 235 -12.13 -11.31 23.26
N SER A 236 -12.19 -10.13 23.89
CA SER A 236 -13.36 -9.63 24.64
C SER A 236 -14.48 -8.98 23.81
N HIS A 237 -14.35 -8.86 22.48
CA HIS A 237 -15.42 -8.35 21.60
C HIS A 237 -16.17 -9.44 20.82
N SER A 238 -16.11 -10.69 21.30
CA SER A 238 -16.82 -11.83 20.74
C SER A 238 -18.31 -11.78 21.11
N ALA A 239 -19.18 -11.54 20.12
CA ALA A 239 -20.30 -12.44 19.76
C ALA A 239 -21.42 -11.78 18.93
N GLU A 240 -21.68 -10.47 19.02
CA GLU A 240 -22.89 -9.89 18.39
C GLU A 240 -22.69 -8.84 17.30
N ARG A 241 -21.47 -8.37 17.05
CA ARG A 241 -21.22 -7.49 15.90
C ARG A 241 -20.96 -8.30 14.64
N THR A 242 -22.09 -8.73 14.08
CA THR A 242 -22.31 -9.37 12.79
C THR A 242 -21.35 -8.86 11.72
N VAL A 243 -20.64 -9.79 11.08
CA VAL A 243 -19.89 -9.61 9.83
C VAL A 243 -20.77 -9.02 8.71
N HIS A 244 -22.10 -9.10 8.84
CA HIS A 244 -23.08 -8.50 7.92
C HIS A 244 -23.48 -7.04 8.19
N LYS A 245 -22.93 -6.36 9.22
CA LYS A 245 -23.28 -4.96 9.54
C LYS A 245 -22.13 -3.95 9.45
N ARG A 246 -21.00 -4.32 8.84
CA ARG A 246 -19.89 -3.37 8.62
C ARG A 246 -20.17 -2.38 7.48
N GLU A 247 -21.19 -2.62 6.64
CA GLU A 247 -21.70 -1.65 5.66
C GLU A 247 -22.55 -0.52 6.29
N GLN A 248 -23.12 -0.70 7.49
CA GLN A 248 -24.13 0.24 8.01
C GLN A 248 -23.62 1.22 9.09
N ASN A 249 -22.46 0.99 9.72
CA ASN A 249 -21.97 1.82 10.83
C ASN A 249 -20.71 2.66 10.52
N GLY A 250 -20.41 2.93 9.25
CA GLY A 250 -19.39 3.93 8.88
C GLY A 250 -17.94 3.64 9.30
N SER A 251 -17.66 2.45 9.86
CA SER A 251 -16.30 1.95 10.08
C SER A 251 -15.88 0.98 8.97
N THR A 252 -16.39 1.17 7.76
CA THR A 252 -15.71 0.74 6.55
C THR A 252 -14.34 1.38 6.62
N TYR A 253 -13.26 0.59 6.55
CA TYR A 253 -11.96 1.16 6.23
C TYR A 253 -12.23 1.98 4.96
N GLN A 254 -12.15 3.31 5.06
CA GLN A 254 -12.27 4.10 3.86
C GLN A 254 -10.99 3.78 3.09
N VAL A 255 -11.14 2.95 2.08
CA VAL A 255 -10.03 2.43 1.29
C VAL A 255 -9.96 3.21 0.00
N SER A 256 -8.77 3.67 -0.32
CA SER A 256 -8.45 4.04 -1.69
C SER A 256 -8.56 2.81 -2.56
N ALA A 257 -9.27 2.91 -3.68
CA ALA A 257 -9.07 1.97 -4.77
C ALA A 257 -7.79 2.33 -5.53
N TRP A 258 -7.09 1.37 -6.13
CA TRP A 258 -5.93 1.58 -6.99
C TRP A 258 -5.90 0.53 -8.09
N ARG A 259 -5.00 0.67 -9.08
CA ARG A 259 -4.75 -0.39 -10.07
C ARG A 259 -3.39 -1.01 -9.84
N LEU A 260 -3.20 -2.28 -10.20
CA LEU A 260 -1.91 -2.94 -10.03
C LEU A 260 -0.82 -2.14 -10.76
N GLY A 261 0.15 -1.63 -10.01
CA GLY A 261 1.22 -0.80 -10.59
C GLY A 261 0.83 0.67 -10.83
N GLY A 262 -0.31 1.11 -10.30
CA GLY A 262 -0.82 2.47 -10.45
C GLY A 262 -1.25 3.12 -9.12
N PRO A 263 -1.41 4.44 -9.14
CA PRO A 263 -1.86 5.23 -7.99
C PRO A 263 -3.35 5.02 -7.71
N ALA A 264 -3.84 5.65 -6.65
CA ALA A 264 -5.25 5.59 -6.27
C ALA A 264 -6.19 6.02 -7.42
N CYS A 265 -7.28 5.28 -7.62
CA CYS A 265 -8.35 5.60 -8.56
C CYS A 265 -9.03 6.92 -8.17
N GLY A 266 -9.45 7.69 -9.17
CA GLY A 266 -10.00 9.04 -8.98
C GLY A 266 -8.95 10.16 -8.99
N THR A 267 -7.65 9.83 -9.01
CA THR A 267 -6.59 10.76 -9.40
C THR A 267 -6.46 10.78 -10.93
N ALA A 268 -6.05 11.90 -11.56
CA ALA A 268 -5.84 11.86 -13.01
C ALA A 268 -4.63 11.01 -13.44
N GLU A 269 -3.73 10.66 -12.52
CA GLU A 269 -2.69 9.64 -12.76
C GLU A 269 -3.29 8.25 -13.04
N CYS A 270 -4.35 7.87 -12.32
CA CYS A 270 -5.03 6.59 -12.54
C CYS A 270 -5.64 6.52 -13.93
N TYR A 271 -6.24 7.63 -14.41
CA TYR A 271 -6.77 7.70 -15.77
C TYR A 271 -5.65 7.56 -16.80
N LEU A 272 -4.53 8.27 -16.65
CA LEU A 272 -3.40 8.21 -17.61
C LEU A 272 -2.70 6.85 -17.65
N ALA A 273 -2.50 6.20 -16.50
CA ALA A 273 -1.93 4.84 -16.43
C ALA A 273 -2.79 3.81 -17.18
N SER A 274 -4.08 4.09 -17.30
CA SER A 274 -5.03 3.25 -18.03
C SER A 274 -4.87 3.40 -19.54
N PHE A 275 -4.48 4.57 -20.05
CA PHE A 275 -4.33 4.85 -21.47
C PHE A 275 -2.94 4.50 -22.02
N SER A 276 -1.87 4.67 -21.23
CA SER A 276 -0.51 4.35 -21.66
C SER A 276 -0.27 2.85 -21.89
N HIS A 277 -1.08 1.97 -21.30
CA HIS A 277 -1.08 0.54 -21.59
C HIS A 277 -1.77 0.18 -22.93
N PHE A 278 -2.51 1.10 -23.56
CA PHE A 278 -3.14 0.87 -24.86
C PHE A 278 -2.29 1.36 -26.05
N GLU A 279 -1.40 2.35 -25.86
CA GLU A 279 -0.64 2.94 -26.97
C GLU A 279 0.58 2.11 -27.43
N GLU A 280 1.06 1.15 -26.63
CA GLU A 280 2.16 0.26 -27.03
C GLU A 280 1.71 -1.03 -27.76
N ILE A 281 0.43 -1.11 -28.15
CA ILE A 281 -0.02 -2.05 -29.20
C ILE A 281 0.07 -1.31 -30.54
N THR A 282 1.30 -1.14 -31.04
CA THR A 282 1.48 -0.81 -32.46
C THR A 282 0.96 -2.00 -33.26
N VAL A 283 -0.07 -1.74 -34.05
CA VAL A 283 -0.64 -2.65 -35.04
C VAL A 283 0.46 -3.15 -36.00
N ILE A 284 1.03 -4.33 -35.72
CA ILE A 284 1.71 -5.14 -36.74
C ILE A 284 0.63 -5.92 -37.49
N SER A 285 -0.17 -5.22 -38.29
CA SER A 285 -0.75 -5.74 -39.53
C SER A 285 -1.57 -4.63 -40.18
N GLY A 286 -1.02 -4.05 -41.23
CA GLY A 286 -1.65 -2.90 -41.85
C GLY A 286 -1.28 -2.72 -43.31
N LYS A 287 -1.54 -3.72 -44.16
CA LYS A 287 -1.88 -3.49 -45.57
C LYS A 287 -2.88 -4.53 -46.08
N ALA A 288 -4.17 -4.32 -45.79
CA ALA A 288 -5.24 -4.79 -46.67
C ALA A 288 -5.62 -3.64 -47.60
N GLN A 289 -5.05 -3.63 -48.80
CA GLN A 289 -5.47 -2.73 -49.88
C GLN A 289 -6.74 -3.32 -50.52
N ARG A 290 -7.87 -2.63 -50.40
CA ARG A 290 -9.03 -2.85 -51.27
C ARG A 290 -8.68 -2.30 -52.65
N ARG A 291 -8.53 -3.18 -53.65
CA ARG A 291 -8.56 -2.80 -55.07
C ARG A 291 -9.97 -3.06 -55.64
N PRO A 292 -10.49 -2.17 -56.50
CA PRO A 292 -11.76 -2.40 -57.17
C PRO A 292 -11.59 -3.41 -58.31
N LEU A 293 -12.57 -4.29 -58.47
CA LEU A 293 -12.74 -5.14 -59.65
C LEU A 293 -12.96 -4.23 -60.87
N ARG A 294 -12.07 -4.31 -61.84
CA ARG A 294 -12.35 -3.95 -63.24
C ARG A 294 -12.25 -5.21 -64.08
N GLU A 295 -13.36 -5.53 -64.72
CA GLU A 295 -13.45 -6.41 -65.88
C GLU A 295 -12.69 -5.80 -67.06
N SER A 296 -11.88 -6.58 -67.78
CA SER A 296 -12.04 -6.85 -69.23
C SER A 296 -10.90 -7.73 -69.77
N PHE A 297 -11.27 -8.52 -70.78
CA PHE A 297 -10.58 -9.61 -71.47
C PHE A 297 -9.61 -9.14 -72.60
N ILE A 298 -8.89 -10.12 -73.19
CA ILE A 298 -8.22 -10.16 -74.54
C ILE A 298 -6.84 -9.45 -74.59
N VAL A 299 -5.71 -10.00 -75.08
CA VAL A 299 -5.29 -11.19 -75.87
C VAL A 299 -4.21 -11.96 -75.10
#